data_AF-A0A6H5GXP8-F1
#
_entry.id   AF-A0A6H5GXP8-F1
#
_cell.length_a   1.000
_cell.length_b   1.000
_cell.length_c   1.000
_cell.angle_alpha   90.00
_cell.angle_beta   90.00
_cell.angle_gamma   90.00
#
_symmetry.space_group_name_H-M   'P 1'
#
loop_
_entity.id
_entity.type
_entity.pdbx_description
1 polymer ?
#
loop_
_entity_poly.entity_id
_entity_poly.type
_entity_poly.pdbx_seq_one_letter_code
_entity_poly.pdbx_strand_id
1 'polypeptide(L)'
;MGFVKVIKNKQYFKRFQVKFKRRREGKTDYYARKRLIVQDKNKYNTPKYRLVVRLSNKNITCQVAYSRIEGDKIMCSAYSRELPRYGVKVGLTNYAAAYCTGLLLARRVRANGCQPHSPMGRFPLCAVKLLSNCVTLLRFKTWKYCALSTPHWFALYFLRKKANAK
;
A
#
# COMPACT_ATOMS: atom_id res chain seq x y z
N MET A 1 35.44 41.88 6.97
CA MET A 1 34.69 40.60 6.84
C MET A 1 35.67 39.52 6.43
N GLY A 2 35.68 38.36 7.10
CA GLY A 2 36.66 37.28 6.85
C GLY A 2 36.38 36.47 5.59
N PHE A 3 37.43 35.91 4.99
CA PHE A 3 37.33 35.04 3.80
C PHE A 3 36.51 33.77 4.11
N VAL A 4 35.33 33.65 3.50
CA VAL A 4 34.48 32.46 3.62
C VAL A 4 34.77 31.51 2.47
N LYS A 5 35.33 30.33 2.78
CA LYS A 5 35.63 29.31 1.77
C LYS A 5 34.35 28.78 1.13
N VAL A 6 34.26 28.84 -0.20
CA VAL A 6 33.17 28.24 -0.95
C VAL A 6 33.28 26.71 -0.90
N ILE A 7 32.28 26.06 -0.31
CA ILE A 7 32.24 24.60 -0.10
C ILE A 7 31.78 23.87 -1.37
N LYS A 8 30.77 24.41 -2.07
CA LYS A 8 30.19 23.82 -3.29
C LYS A 8 30.79 24.47 -4.53
N ASN A 9 31.99 24.05 -4.90
CA ASN A 9 32.72 24.54 -6.07
C ASN A 9 32.35 23.79 -7.35
N LYS A 10 32.77 24.28 -8.52
CA LYS A 10 32.59 23.60 -9.82
C LYS A 10 33.10 22.15 -9.80
N GLN A 11 34.22 21.89 -9.13
CA GLN A 11 34.79 20.56 -8.91
C GLN A 11 33.87 19.63 -8.08
N TYR A 12 33.10 20.16 -7.13
CA TYR A 12 32.15 19.36 -6.34
C TYR A 12 31.05 18.78 -7.24
N PHE A 13 30.45 19.61 -8.10
CA PHE A 13 29.38 19.19 -9.00
C PHE A 13 29.86 18.18 -10.06
N LYS A 14 31.11 18.29 -10.53
CA LYS A 14 31.71 17.30 -11.45
C LYS A 14 31.82 15.89 -10.83
N ARG A 15 32.02 15.78 -9.52
CA ARG A 15 32.18 14.50 -8.79
C ARG A 15 30.88 13.98 -8.18
N PHE A 16 29.83 14.78 -8.19
CA PHE A 16 28.60 14.45 -7.48
C PHE A 16 27.83 13.33 -8.19
N GLN A 17 27.85 12.13 -7.62
CA GLN A 17 27.06 11.01 -8.11
C GLN A 17 25.60 11.13 -7.66
N VAL A 18 24.73 11.42 -8.62
CA VAL A 18 23.30 11.59 -8.38
C VAL A 18 22.66 10.25 -8.02
N LYS A 19 21.90 10.22 -6.92
CA LYS A 19 21.10 9.05 -6.54
C LYS A 19 19.90 8.87 -7.49
N PHE A 20 19.36 7.66 -7.57
CA PHE A 20 18.19 7.36 -8.40
C PHE A 20 17.03 8.37 -8.18
N LYS A 21 16.33 8.74 -9.26
CA LYS A 21 15.28 9.78 -9.29
C LYS A 21 14.29 9.66 -8.12
N ARG A 22 13.69 8.49 -7.90
CA ARG A 22 12.68 8.30 -6.84
C ARG A 22 13.25 8.32 -5.42
N ARG A 23 14.57 8.09 -5.26
CA ARG A 23 15.25 8.23 -3.97
C ARG A 23 15.45 9.70 -3.63
N ARG A 24 15.77 10.54 -4.63
CA ARG A 24 15.84 12.00 -4.48
C ARG A 24 14.48 12.60 -4.11
N GLU A 25 13.41 12.10 -4.71
CA GLU A 25 12.04 12.49 -4.36
C GLU A 25 11.53 11.90 -3.03
N GLY A 26 12.32 11.04 -2.36
CA GLY A 26 11.91 10.40 -1.09
C GLY A 26 10.75 9.40 -1.20
N LYS A 27 10.28 9.08 -2.41
CA LYS A 27 9.08 8.24 -2.62
C LYS A 27 9.33 6.75 -2.48
N THR A 28 10.57 6.30 -2.60
CA THR A 28 10.88 4.86 -2.65
C THR A 28 12.17 4.54 -1.92
N ASP A 29 12.07 3.59 -1.00
CA ASP A 29 13.22 2.87 -0.48
C ASP A 29 13.54 1.68 -1.40
N TYR A 30 14.70 1.73 -2.05
CA TYR A 30 15.16 0.69 -2.95
C TYR A 30 15.61 -0.58 -2.21
N TYR A 31 15.99 -0.47 -0.94
CA TYR A 31 16.40 -1.61 -0.14
C TYR A 31 15.20 -2.52 0.18
N ALA A 32 14.12 -1.94 0.71
CA ALA A 32 12.86 -2.65 0.90
C ALA A 32 12.29 -3.15 -0.44
N ARG A 33 12.35 -2.34 -1.52
CA ARG A 33 11.84 -2.75 -2.85
C ARG A 33 12.55 -3.98 -3.39
N LYS A 34 13.89 -4.08 -3.26
CA LYS A 34 14.66 -5.26 -3.69
C LYS A 34 14.13 -6.53 -3.03
N ARG A 35 13.95 -6.51 -1.71
CA ARG A 35 13.46 -7.67 -0.94
C ARG A 35 12.04 -8.09 -1.32
N LEU A 36 11.18 -7.12 -1.63
CA LEU A 36 9.79 -7.41 -2.04
C LEU A 36 9.72 -8.05 -3.43
N ILE A 37 10.53 -7.60 -4.37
CA ILE A 37 10.47 -8.02 -5.79
C ILE A 37 11.21 -9.32 -6.04
N VAL A 38 12.34 -9.54 -5.36
CA VAL A 38 13.16 -10.74 -5.57
C VAL A 38 12.30 -12.00 -5.39
N GLN A 39 12.36 -12.85 -6.41
CA GLN A 39 11.66 -14.11 -6.51
C GLN A 39 12.70 -15.20 -6.78
N ASP A 40 12.42 -16.40 -6.29
CA ASP A 40 13.28 -17.56 -6.53
C ASP A 40 13.36 -17.81 -8.04
N LYS A 41 14.58 -17.99 -8.57
CA LYS A 41 14.80 -18.18 -10.01
C LYS A 41 14.10 -19.43 -10.56
N ASN A 42 13.87 -20.42 -9.70
CA ASN A 42 13.12 -21.64 -10.00
C ASN A 42 11.68 -21.32 -10.46
N LYS A 43 11.13 -20.20 -9.98
CA LYS A 43 9.82 -19.68 -10.35
C LYS A 43 10.04 -18.63 -11.42
N TYR A 44 10.13 -19.09 -12.67
CA TYR A 44 10.48 -18.33 -13.88
C TYR A 44 9.60 -17.08 -14.12
N ASN A 45 8.77 -17.09 -15.16
CA ASN A 45 7.97 -15.93 -15.56
C ASN A 45 6.68 -15.76 -14.72
N THR A 46 6.58 -16.48 -13.59
CA THR A 46 5.43 -16.35 -12.70
C THR A 46 5.52 -15.01 -11.96
N PRO A 47 4.52 -14.13 -12.05
CA PRO A 47 4.60 -12.81 -11.44
C PRO A 47 4.41 -12.88 -9.92
N LYS A 48 5.35 -12.28 -9.17
CA LYS A 48 5.15 -12.00 -7.73
C LYS A 48 4.23 -10.80 -7.53
N TYR A 49 3.03 -11.07 -7.04
CA TYR A 49 2.07 -10.03 -6.67
C TYR A 49 2.41 -9.41 -5.32
N ARG A 50 2.31 -8.09 -5.24
CA ARG A 50 2.48 -7.31 -4.00
C ARG A 50 1.32 -6.36 -3.80
N LEU A 51 0.90 -6.22 -2.55
CA LEU A 51 -0.10 -5.25 -2.15
C LEU A 51 0.60 -3.94 -1.75
N VAL A 52 0.23 -2.85 -2.41
CA VAL A 52 0.75 -1.51 -2.18
C VAL A 52 -0.34 -0.66 -1.55
N VAL A 53 -0.18 -0.33 -0.27
CA VAL A 53 -1.02 0.66 0.41
C VAL A 53 -0.26 1.97 0.48
N ARG A 54 -0.90 3.07 0.08
CA ARG A 54 -0.40 4.43 0.30
C ARG A 54 -1.46 5.25 1.02
N LEU A 55 -1.07 5.82 2.14
CA LEU A 55 -1.86 6.77 2.89
C LEU A 55 -1.49 8.18 2.42
N SER A 56 -2.49 8.92 1.98
CA SER A 56 -2.39 10.35 1.69
C SER A 56 -3.25 11.10 2.70
N ASN A 57 -3.03 12.41 2.86
CA ASN A 57 -3.74 13.23 3.85
C ASN A 57 -5.26 13.21 3.72
N LYS A 58 -5.80 12.94 2.52
CA LYS A 58 -7.24 12.91 2.25
C LYS A 58 -7.74 11.56 1.73
N ASN A 59 -6.84 10.67 1.29
CA ASN A 59 -7.23 9.44 0.60
C ASN A 59 -6.35 8.26 1.02
N ILE A 60 -6.94 7.08 0.93
CA ILE A 60 -6.24 5.81 1.02
C ILE A 60 -6.31 5.15 -0.34
N THR A 61 -5.15 4.76 -0.87
CA THR A 61 -5.04 4.04 -2.13
C THR A 61 -4.47 2.66 -1.88
N CYS A 62 -5.19 1.64 -2.32
CA CYS A 62 -4.77 0.25 -2.26
C CYS A 62 -4.62 -0.25 -3.69
N GLN A 63 -3.51 -0.90 -4.00
CA GLN A 63 -3.22 -1.43 -5.34
C GLN A 63 -2.57 -2.80 -5.23
N VAL A 64 -2.85 -3.68 -6.18
CA VAL A 64 -2.08 -4.92 -6.40
C VAL A 64 -1.23 -4.71 -7.63
N ALA A 65 0.08 -4.85 -7.48
CA ALA A 65 1.04 -4.67 -8.55
C ALA A 65 1.94 -5.90 -8.67
N TYR A 66 2.47 -6.13 -9.86
CA TYR A 66 3.56 -7.05 -10.12
C TYR A 66 4.65 -6.32 -10.92
N SER A 67 5.88 -6.84 -10.86
CA SER A 67 7.04 -6.17 -11.46
C SER A 67 7.33 -6.77 -12.83
N ARG A 68 7.53 -5.93 -13.84
CA ARG A 68 8.09 -6.29 -15.16
C ARG A 68 9.35 -5.46 -15.41
N ILE A 69 10.09 -5.80 -16.46
CA ILE A 69 11.36 -5.12 -16.83
C ILE A 69 11.09 -3.65 -17.18
N GLU A 70 10.04 -3.39 -17.95
CA GLU A 70 9.58 -2.03 -18.31
C GLU A 70 9.17 -1.21 -17.08
N GLY A 71 8.54 -1.85 -16.10
CA GLY A 71 7.96 -1.18 -14.94
C GLY A 71 6.98 -2.06 -14.16
N ASP A 72 6.41 -1.48 -13.11
CA ASP A 72 5.40 -2.17 -12.31
C ASP A 72 4.01 -2.04 -12.98
N LYS A 73 3.36 -3.17 -13.27
CA LYS A 73 2.00 -3.20 -13.84
C LYS A 73 0.99 -3.38 -12.71
N ILE A 74 -0.09 -2.58 -12.74
CA ILE A 74 -1.16 -2.62 -11.74
C ILE A 74 -2.24 -3.58 -12.24
N MET A 75 -2.60 -4.55 -11.42
CA MET A 75 -3.66 -5.51 -11.72
C MET A 75 -5.02 -4.99 -11.28
N CYS A 76 -5.11 -4.47 -10.05
CA CYS A 76 -6.33 -3.91 -9.50
C CYS A 76 -6.00 -2.69 -8.63
N SER A 77 -6.90 -1.71 -8.61
CA SER A 77 -6.81 -0.53 -7.75
C SER A 77 -8.13 -0.31 -7.01
N ALA A 78 -8.03 0.28 -5.82
CA ALA A 78 -9.17 0.76 -5.04
C ALA A 78 -8.81 2.07 -4.35
N TYR A 79 -9.77 2.99 -4.33
CA TYR A 79 -9.62 4.33 -3.75
C TYR A 79 -10.66 4.55 -2.67
N SER A 80 -10.28 5.21 -1.57
CA SER A 80 -11.24 5.55 -0.51
C SER A 80 -12.35 6.50 -0.97
N ARG A 81 -12.11 7.28 -2.04
CA ARG A 81 -13.12 8.14 -2.67
C ARG A 81 -14.29 7.38 -3.31
N GLU A 82 -14.17 6.08 -3.48
CA GLU A 82 -15.27 5.25 -3.98
C GLU A 82 -16.22 4.82 -2.86
N LEU A 83 -15.79 4.90 -1.60
CA LEU A 83 -16.56 4.50 -0.42
C LEU A 83 -17.91 5.21 -0.26
N PRO A 84 -18.08 6.50 -0.65
CA PRO A 84 -19.38 7.16 -0.62
C PRO A 84 -20.46 6.46 -1.44
N ARG A 85 -20.08 5.76 -2.53
CA ARG A 85 -21.02 4.94 -3.33
C ARG A 85 -21.62 3.79 -2.53
N TYR A 86 -20.93 3.38 -1.47
CA TYR A 86 -21.34 2.27 -0.61
C TYR A 86 -21.87 2.73 0.74
N GLY A 87 -22.17 4.03 0.90
CA GLY A 87 -22.79 4.59 2.11
C GLY A 87 -21.83 5.20 3.14
N VAL A 88 -20.52 5.17 2.91
CA VAL A 88 -19.54 5.83 3.80
C VAL A 88 -19.20 7.21 3.25
N LYS A 89 -19.97 8.22 3.69
CA LYS A 89 -19.90 9.59 3.16
C LYS A 89 -18.74 10.41 3.72
N VAL A 90 -18.33 10.15 4.97
CA VAL A 90 -17.32 10.95 5.71
C VAL A 90 -16.19 10.07 6.25
N GLY A 91 -15.04 10.69 6.55
CA GLY A 91 -13.93 9.99 7.22
C GLY A 91 -13.13 9.03 6.34
N LEU A 92 -12.77 9.45 5.11
CA LEU A 92 -12.10 8.61 4.11
C LEU A 92 -10.64 8.23 4.42
N THR A 93 -10.10 8.73 5.52
CA THR A 93 -8.74 8.49 6.01
C THR A 93 -8.71 7.69 7.31
N ASN A 94 -9.87 7.33 7.85
CA ASN A 94 -9.97 6.61 9.11
C ASN A 94 -9.55 5.15 8.93
N TYR A 95 -9.25 4.49 10.05
CA TYR A 95 -8.92 3.07 10.07
C TYR A 95 -10.00 2.21 9.38
N ALA A 96 -11.28 2.52 9.64
CA ALA A 96 -12.41 1.86 8.99
C ALA A 96 -12.37 2.01 7.44
N ALA A 97 -12.04 3.19 6.93
CA ALA A 97 -11.91 3.43 5.50
C ALA A 97 -10.74 2.62 4.89
N ALA A 98 -9.65 2.40 5.63
CA ALA A 98 -8.55 1.55 5.21
C ALA A 98 -8.99 0.08 5.04
N TYR A 99 -9.80 -0.45 5.96
CA TYR A 99 -10.37 -1.79 5.81
C TYR A 99 -11.34 -1.90 4.66
N CYS A 100 -12.27 -0.95 4.54
CA CYS A 100 -13.26 -0.97 3.48
C CYS A 100 -12.59 -0.91 2.10
N THR A 101 -11.55 -0.09 1.93
CA THR A 101 -10.76 -0.04 0.68
C THR A 101 -10.00 -1.33 0.41
N GLY A 102 -9.40 -1.95 1.44
CA GLY A 102 -8.76 -3.27 1.32
C GLY A 102 -9.75 -4.36 0.89
N LEU A 103 -10.95 -4.37 1.48
CA LEU A 103 -12.02 -5.32 1.15
C LEU A 103 -12.57 -5.11 -0.26
N LEU A 104 -12.72 -3.85 -0.70
CA LEU A 104 -13.09 -3.53 -2.09
C LEU A 104 -12.06 -4.06 -3.08
N LEU A 105 -10.77 -3.88 -2.78
CA LEU A 105 -9.69 -4.38 -3.62
C LEU A 105 -9.71 -5.92 -3.70
N ALA A 106 -9.87 -6.60 -2.56
CA ALA A 106 -9.95 -8.07 -2.54
C ALA A 106 -11.11 -8.60 -3.38
N ARG A 107 -12.28 -7.93 -3.33
CA ARG A 107 -13.43 -8.29 -4.16
C ARG A 107 -13.17 -8.09 -5.65
N ARG A 108 -12.47 -7.01 -6.04
CA ARG A 108 -12.09 -6.76 -7.44
C ARG A 108 -11.12 -7.80 -7.97
N VAL A 109 -10.09 -8.14 -7.18
CA VAL A 109 -9.12 -9.19 -7.54
C VAL A 109 -9.81 -10.53 -7.76
N ARG A 110 -10.75 -10.89 -6.87
CA ARG A 110 -11.53 -12.13 -7.01
C ARG A 110 -12.41 -12.13 -8.26
N ALA A 111 -13.06 -11.00 -8.57
CA ALA A 111 -13.91 -10.88 -9.75
C ALA A 111 -13.12 -10.97 -11.06
N ASN A 112 -11.90 -10.46 -11.08
CA ASN A 112 -11.02 -10.49 -12.25
C ASN A 112 -10.34 -11.85 -12.48
N GLY A 113 -10.76 -12.92 -11.79
CA GLY A 113 -10.28 -14.29 -11.99
C GLY A 113 -8.80 -14.51 -11.62
N CYS A 114 -8.20 -13.56 -10.90
CA CYS A 114 -6.77 -13.57 -10.62
C CYS A 114 -6.45 -14.52 -9.46
N GLN A 115 -6.26 -15.81 -9.74
CA GLN A 115 -5.72 -16.73 -8.75
C GLN A 115 -4.25 -16.40 -8.51
N PRO A 116 -3.80 -16.21 -7.25
CA PRO A 116 -2.38 -16.25 -6.96
C PRO A 116 -1.90 -17.69 -7.22
N HIS A 117 -1.28 -17.91 -8.38
CA HIS A 117 -0.73 -19.22 -8.75
C HIS A 117 0.46 -19.56 -7.84
N SER A 118 0.17 -20.09 -6.66
CA SER A 118 1.10 -20.77 -5.77
C SER A 118 0.30 -21.76 -4.91
N PRO A 119 0.44 -23.08 -5.13
CA PRO A 119 -0.09 -24.08 -4.22
C PRO A 119 0.86 -24.13 -3.03
N MET A 120 0.72 -23.17 -2.11
CA MET A 120 1.26 -23.14 -0.74
C MET A 120 1.18 -21.70 -0.25
N GLY A 121 0.30 -21.47 0.71
CA GLY A 121 0.31 -20.26 1.53
C GLY A 121 -0.70 -19.23 1.09
N ARG A 122 -1.85 -19.25 1.77
CA ARG A 122 -2.64 -18.09 2.24
C ARG A 122 -2.25 -16.77 1.57
N PHE A 123 -3.21 -16.07 0.95
CA PHE A 123 -3.21 -14.59 0.86
C PHE A 123 -2.36 -14.08 2.01
N PRO A 124 -1.20 -13.42 1.77
CA PRO A 124 -0.22 -13.25 2.82
C PRO A 124 -1.00 -12.81 4.05
N LEU A 125 -1.08 -13.66 5.08
CA LEU A 125 -1.76 -13.30 6.33
C LEU A 125 -1.06 -12.07 6.94
N CYS A 126 0.10 -11.71 6.41
CA CYS A 126 0.75 -10.41 6.48
C CYS A 126 -0.07 -9.23 5.93
N ALA A 127 -1.11 -9.34 5.09
CA ALA A 127 -1.97 -8.20 4.74
C ALA A 127 -2.85 -7.79 5.93
N VAL A 128 -3.28 -8.75 6.76
CA VAL A 128 -3.96 -8.50 8.03
C VAL A 128 -2.93 -8.15 9.13
N LYS A 129 -1.75 -8.78 9.13
CA LYS A 129 -0.65 -8.45 10.07
C LYS A 129 0.05 -7.11 9.79
N LEU A 130 0.07 -6.61 8.55
CA LEU A 130 0.52 -5.26 8.18
C LEU A 130 -0.56 -4.21 8.43
N LEU A 131 -1.84 -4.56 8.42
CA LEU A 131 -2.91 -3.69 8.96
C LEU A 131 -2.79 -3.50 10.48
N SER A 132 -2.19 -4.46 11.19
CA SER A 132 -1.77 -4.28 12.59
C SER A 132 -0.50 -3.43 12.70
N ASN A 133 0.55 -3.73 11.92
CA ASN A 133 1.84 -3.01 12.01
C ASN A 133 1.85 -1.59 11.43
N CYS A 134 0.92 -1.25 10.51
CA CYS A 134 0.75 0.11 9.99
C CYS A 134 -0.03 1.00 10.99
N VAL A 135 -0.87 0.40 11.84
CA VAL A 135 -1.48 1.09 13.00
C VAL A 135 -0.46 1.32 14.10
N THR A 136 0.52 0.43 14.28
CA THR A 136 1.60 0.65 15.26
C THR A 136 2.51 1.82 14.91
N LEU A 137 2.55 2.28 13.66
CA LEU A 137 3.26 3.51 13.25
C LEU A 137 2.40 4.79 13.38
N LEU A 138 1.07 4.66 13.49
CA LEU A 138 0.19 5.73 14.00
C LEU A 138 0.26 5.86 15.53
N ARG A 139 0.92 4.92 16.20
CA ARG A 139 0.98 4.75 17.66
C ARG A 139 2.07 5.59 18.34
N PHE A 140 2.36 6.78 17.82
CA PHE A 140 3.14 7.80 18.52
C PHE A 140 2.41 9.13 18.72
N LYS A 141 1.16 9.29 18.25
CA LYS A 141 0.43 10.57 18.42
C LYS A 141 -0.86 10.55 19.22
N THR A 142 -1.45 9.41 19.55
CA THR A 142 -2.63 9.37 20.45
C THR A 142 -2.67 8.06 21.22
N TRP A 143 -1.97 8.02 22.36
CA TRP A 143 -2.16 7.00 23.39
C TRP A 143 -3.22 7.52 24.37
N LYS A 144 -4.49 7.18 24.11
CA LYS A 144 -5.56 6.95 25.09
C LYS A 144 -6.87 6.79 24.30
N TYR A 145 -7.66 5.81 24.72
CA TYR A 145 -9.03 5.48 24.26
C TYR A 145 -9.17 4.47 23.11
N CYS A 146 -10.05 3.49 23.37
CA CYS A 146 -10.57 2.44 22.50
C CYS A 146 -9.70 1.20 22.25
N ALA A 147 -9.26 0.56 23.34
CA ALA A 147 -9.53 -0.87 23.44
C ALA A 147 -11.06 -1.04 23.57
N LEU A 148 -11.65 -2.04 22.90
CA LEU A 148 -13.10 -2.30 22.74
C LEU A 148 -13.85 -1.45 21.69
N SER A 149 -13.79 -1.88 20.43
CA SER A 149 -15.01 -1.94 19.61
C SER A 149 -14.80 -2.95 18.47
N THR A 150 -15.54 -4.03 18.52
CA THR A 150 -15.56 -5.19 17.63
C THR A 150 -15.81 -4.83 16.15
N PRO A 151 -14.83 -5.02 15.24
CA PRO A 151 -15.00 -4.72 13.81
C PRO A 151 -15.79 -5.78 13.02
N HIS A 152 -16.19 -6.89 13.65
CA HIS A 152 -16.89 -8.00 12.98
C HIS A 152 -18.31 -7.63 12.52
N TRP A 153 -19.01 -6.76 13.27
CA TRP A 153 -20.38 -6.35 12.96
C TRP A 153 -20.47 -5.42 11.73
N PHE A 154 -19.50 -4.53 11.54
CA PHE A 154 -19.49 -3.61 10.39
C PHE A 154 -19.21 -4.34 9.06
N ALA A 155 -18.36 -5.36 9.08
CA ALA A 155 -18.08 -6.19 7.91
C ALA A 155 -19.32 -7.00 7.48
N LEU A 156 -20.08 -7.55 8.44
CA LEU A 156 -21.33 -8.27 8.18
C LEU A 156 -22.43 -7.35 7.63
N TYR A 157 -22.55 -6.12 8.14
CA TYR A 157 -23.54 -5.15 7.66
C TYR A 157 -23.30 -4.76 6.19
N PHE A 158 -22.03 -4.60 5.79
CA PHE A 158 -21.65 -4.30 4.40
C PHE A 158 -21.80 -5.49 3.45
N LEU A 159 -21.62 -6.72 3.96
CA LEU A 159 -21.85 -7.94 3.20
C LEU A 159 -23.35 -8.17 2.96
N ARG A 160 -24.21 -7.88 3.95
CA ARG A 160 -25.66 -8.06 3.86
C ARG A 160 -26.33 -7.08 2.90
N LYS A 161 -25.91 -5.81 2.83
CA LYS A 161 -26.45 -4.86 1.83
C LYS A 161 -26.12 -5.21 0.38
N LYS A 162 -25.04 -5.96 0.12
CA LYS A 162 -24.68 -6.38 -1.26
C LYS A 162 -25.45 -7.63 -1.72
N ALA A 163 -26.03 -8.40 -0.80
CA ALA A 163 -26.88 -9.54 -1.12
C ALA A 163 -28.31 -9.10 -1.52
N ASN A 164 -28.80 -7.98 -0.99
CA ASN A 164 -30.14 -7.44 -1.27
C ASN A 164 -30.18 -6.39 -2.41
N ALA A 165 -29.09 -6.25 -3.18
CA ALA A 165 -29.01 -5.33 -4.32
C ALA A 165 -28.99 -6.09 -5.67
N LYS A 166 -29.64 -7.25 -5.70
CA LYS A 166 -30.08 -7.97 -6.89
C LYS A 166 -31.59 -8.14 -6.80
#